data_AF-A0A0A3J4M3-F1
#
_entry.id   AF-A0A0A3J4M3-F1
#
_cell.length_a   1.000
_cell.length_b   1.000
_cell.length_c   1.000
_cell.angle_alpha   90.00
_cell.angle_beta   90.00
_cell.angle_gamma   90.00
#
_symmetry.space_group_name_H-M   'P 1'
#
loop_
_entity.id
_entity.type
_entity.pdbx_description
1 polymer ?
#
loop_
_entity_poly.entity_id
_entity_poly.type
_entity_poly.pdbx_seq_one_letter_code
_entity_poly.pdbx_strand_id
1 'polypeptide(L)'
;MDISFFWFAVGLAALGYFIGDGLKNMNGGTKGSGYRTLIKESDLHYYISLDREALQELLEKNPSAPKIVLKGTTYYPYRQFMDWLSSNEIYKN
;
A
#
# COMPACT_ATOMS: atom_id res chain seq x y z
N MET A 1 -6.23 -53.39 10.51
CA MET A 1 -6.97 -52.13 10.32
C MET A 1 -7.72 -52.25 9.00
N ASP A 2 -9.02 -51.98 9.01
CA ASP A 2 -9.84 -52.11 7.81
C ASP A 2 -9.45 -51.05 6.77
N ILE A 3 -9.38 -51.47 5.50
CA ILE A 3 -9.07 -50.61 4.34
C ILE A 3 -10.00 -49.38 4.29
N SER A 4 -11.23 -49.54 4.79
CA SER A 4 -12.23 -48.46 4.91
C SER A 4 -11.75 -47.34 5.83
N PHE A 5 -11.10 -47.68 6.95
CA PHE A 5 -10.61 -46.69 7.90
C PHE A 5 -9.40 -45.93 7.33
N PHE A 6 -8.56 -46.61 6.54
CA PHE A 6 -7.46 -45.98 5.81
C PHE A 6 -7.97 -44.94 4.80
N TRP A 7 -8.96 -45.29 3.96
CA TRP A 7 -9.55 -44.36 3.01
C TRP A 7 -10.27 -43.19 3.68
N PHE A 8 -10.90 -43.43 4.83
CA PHE A 8 -11.55 -42.37 5.61
C PHE A 8 -10.52 -41.37 6.15
N ALA A 9 -9.37 -41.85 6.65
CA ALA A 9 -8.28 -41.00 7.12
C ALA A 9 -7.67 -40.17 5.97
N VAL A 10 -7.48 -40.78 4.80
CA VAL A 10 -7.00 -40.08 3.59
C VAL A 10 -7.99 -38.99 3.16
N GLY A 11 -9.29 -39.29 3.17
CA GLY A 11 -10.35 -38.33 2.84
C GLY A 11 -10.38 -37.13 3.80
N LEU A 12 -10.27 -37.37 5.12
CA LEU A 12 -10.19 -36.30 6.12
C LEU A 12 -8.93 -35.45 5.99
N ALA A 13 -7.79 -36.08 5.70
CA ALA A 13 -6.53 -35.35 5.47
C ALA A 13 -6.62 -34.46 4.22
N ALA A 14 -7.20 -34.96 3.12
CA ALA A 14 -7.42 -34.18 1.92
C ALA A 14 -8.38 -33.00 2.18
N LEU A 15 -9.50 -33.24 2.88
CA LEU A 15 -10.45 -32.20 3.28
C LEU A 15 -9.76 -31.09 4.09
N GLY A 16 -8.98 -31.46 5.11
CA GLY A 16 -8.23 -30.52 5.95
C GLY A 16 -7.21 -29.72 5.16
N TYR A 17 -6.50 -30.36 4.21
CA TYR A 17 -5.56 -29.68 3.32
C TYR A 17 -6.28 -28.64 2.45
N PHE A 18 -7.39 -29.01 1.78
CA PHE A 18 -8.12 -28.09 0.90
C PHE A 18 -8.77 -26.93 1.65
N ILE A 19 -9.33 -27.17 2.85
CA ILE A 19 -9.88 -26.10 3.69
C ILE A 19 -8.76 -25.16 4.15
N GLY A 20 -7.64 -25.72 4.62
CA GLY A 20 -6.49 -24.92 5.04
C GLY A 20 -5.89 -24.10 3.90
N ASP A 21 -5.77 -24.67 2.72
CA ASP A 21 -5.24 -23.99 1.53
C ASP A 21 -6.21 -22.94 0.97
N GLY A 22 -7.51 -23.22 0.97
CA GLY A 22 -8.55 -22.24 0.63
C GLY A 22 -8.59 -21.04 1.57
N LEU A 23 -8.44 -21.27 2.88
CA LEU A 23 -8.39 -20.20 3.89
C LEU A 23 -7.13 -19.33 3.77
N LYS A 24 -5.98 -19.90 3.37
CA LYS A 24 -4.74 -19.12 3.13
C LYS A 24 -4.93 -18.04 2.07
N ASN A 25 -5.78 -18.26 1.08
CA ASN A 25 -6.07 -17.30 0.02
C ASN A 25 -7.31 -16.43 0.27
N MET A 26 -8.13 -16.71 1.29
CA MET A 26 -9.27 -15.84 1.65
C MET A 26 -8.83 -14.48 2.20
N ASN A 27 -7.63 -14.38 2.79
CA ASN A 27 -7.00 -13.10 3.14
C ASN A 27 -6.32 -12.40 1.94
N GLY A 28 -6.40 -12.98 0.73
CA GLY A 28 -5.78 -12.46 -0.49
C GLY A 28 -6.53 -11.30 -1.17
N GLY A 29 -7.64 -10.82 -0.60
CA GLY A 29 -8.50 -9.79 -1.18
C GLY A 29 -8.17 -8.34 -0.83
N THR A 30 -7.18 -8.09 0.04
CA THR A 30 -6.76 -6.72 0.39
C THR A 30 -5.23 -6.60 0.40
N LYS A 31 -4.56 -7.15 -0.62
CA LYS A 31 -3.24 -6.64 -1.02
C LYS A 31 -3.40 -5.20 -1.49
N GLY A 32 -3.40 -4.29 -0.52
CA GLY A 32 -3.38 -2.86 -0.71
C GLY A 32 -4.57 -2.31 -1.50
N SER A 33 -5.71 -2.12 -0.82
CA SER A 33 -6.55 -0.93 -1.07
C SER A 33 -5.81 0.33 -0.64
N GLY A 34 -4.52 0.42 -0.97
CA GLY A 34 -3.67 1.48 -0.56
C GLY A 34 -4.19 2.72 -1.20
N TYR A 35 -4.83 3.54 -0.38
CA TYR A 35 -5.59 4.71 -0.76
C TYR A 35 -4.98 5.33 -2.01
N ARG A 36 -5.64 5.12 -3.16
CA ARG A 36 -5.28 5.75 -4.45
C ARG A 36 -5.72 7.21 -4.43
N THR A 37 -5.44 7.89 -3.32
CA THR A 37 -5.80 9.27 -3.11
C THR A 37 -4.72 10.12 -3.75
N LEU A 38 -5.13 10.86 -4.77
CA LEU A 38 -4.33 11.90 -5.38
C LEU A 38 -4.72 13.22 -4.72
N ILE A 39 -3.74 13.88 -4.11
CA ILE A 39 -3.94 15.16 -3.44
C ILE A 39 -3.43 16.25 -4.38
N LYS A 40 -4.26 17.27 -4.64
CA LYS A 40 -3.79 18.44 -5.39
C LYS A 40 -2.66 19.12 -4.63
N GLU A 41 -1.67 19.65 -5.33
CA GLU A 41 -0.59 20.41 -4.71
C GLU A 41 -1.11 21.53 -3.78
N SER A 42 -2.17 22.24 -4.22
CA SER A 42 -2.83 23.29 -3.44
C SER A 42 -3.36 22.81 -2.09
N ASP A 43 -3.73 21.54 -1.99
CA ASP A 43 -4.40 20.96 -0.82
C ASP A 43 -3.41 20.15 0.04
N LEU A 44 -2.19 19.91 -0.47
CA LEU A 44 -1.19 19.04 0.14
C LEU A 44 -0.78 19.50 1.55
N HIS A 45 -0.72 20.83 1.76
CA HIS A 45 -0.40 21.44 3.06
C HIS A 45 -1.36 20.97 4.19
N TYR A 46 -2.63 20.70 3.88
CA TYR A 46 -3.58 20.16 4.86
C TYR A 46 -3.26 18.73 5.30
N TYR A 47 -2.55 17.95 4.49
CA TYR A 47 -2.26 16.54 4.75
C TYR A 47 -0.96 16.31 5.51
N ILE A 48 0.01 17.23 5.40
CA ILE A 48 1.33 17.12 6.04
C ILE A 48 1.55 18.12 7.17
N SER A 49 0.54 18.95 7.48
CA SER A 49 0.60 19.96 8.55
C SER A 49 1.79 20.94 8.43
N LEU A 50 2.24 21.20 7.20
CA LEU A 50 3.16 22.29 6.89
C LEU A 50 2.37 23.50 6.40
N ASP A 51 2.87 24.71 6.66
CA ASP A 51 2.37 25.89 5.97
C ASP A 51 2.76 25.85 4.48
N ARG A 52 2.17 26.75 3.68
CA ARG A 52 2.37 26.73 2.22
C ARG A 52 3.79 27.11 1.81
N GLU A 53 4.44 27.99 2.56
CA GLU A 53 5.78 28.50 2.25
C GLU A 53 6.81 27.40 2.50
N ALA A 54 6.72 26.74 3.66
CA ALA A 54 7.56 25.60 4.01
C ALA A 54 7.34 24.41 3.05
N LEU A 55 6.08 24.14 2.66
CA LEU A 55 5.79 23.10 1.67
C LEU A 55 6.43 23.42 0.31
N GLN A 56 6.34 24.68 -0.14
CA GLN A 56 6.93 25.10 -1.40
C GLN A 56 8.46 24.96 -1.37
N GLU A 57 9.11 25.42 -0.30
CA GLU A 57 10.56 25.26 -0.11
C GLU A 57 10.98 23.78 -0.14
N LEU A 58 10.20 22.90 0.51
CA LEU A 58 10.44 21.47 0.52
C LEU A 58 10.37 20.86 -0.89
N LEU A 59 9.36 21.24 -1.68
CA LEU A 59 9.16 20.73 -3.03
C LEU A 59 10.20 21.27 -4.03
N GLU A 60 10.63 22.53 -3.87
CA GLU A 60 11.68 23.15 -4.67
C GLU A 60 13.04 22.49 -4.44
N LYS A 61 13.37 22.20 -3.17
CA LYS A 61 14.61 21.50 -2.80
C LYS A 61 14.61 20.03 -3.22
N ASN A 62 13.43 19.43 -3.36
CA ASN A 62 13.28 18.01 -3.66
C ASN A 62 12.43 17.75 -4.92
N PRO A 63 12.97 18.03 -6.13
CA PRO A 63 12.24 17.85 -7.37
C PRO A 63 11.89 16.38 -7.68
N SER A 64 12.54 15.43 -6.99
CA SER A 64 12.31 13.98 -7.07
C SER A 64 11.05 13.51 -6.32
N ALA A 65 10.36 14.40 -5.60
CA ALA A 65 9.16 14.07 -4.86
C ALA A 65 8.10 13.38 -5.77
N PRO A 66 7.44 12.30 -5.29
CA PRO A 66 6.45 11.56 -6.08
C PRO A 66 5.27 12.44 -6.51
N LYS A 67 5.11 12.66 -7.82
CA LYS A 67 4.04 13.50 -8.38
C LYS A 67 3.54 12.97 -9.71
N ILE A 68 2.31 13.34 -10.05
CA ILE A 68 1.68 13.08 -11.34
C ILE A 68 0.98 14.33 -11.84
N VAL A 69 1.08 14.61 -13.14
CA VAL A 69 0.37 15.73 -13.77
C VAL A 69 -0.83 15.20 -14.54
N LEU A 70 -2.03 15.66 -14.17
CA LEU A 70 -3.28 15.32 -14.83
C LEU A 70 -3.97 16.61 -15.28
N LYS A 71 -4.20 16.75 -16.59
CA LYS A 71 -4.83 17.94 -17.19
C LYS A 71 -4.17 19.26 -16.76
N GLY A 72 -2.83 19.28 -16.66
CA GLY A 72 -2.06 20.45 -16.25
C GLY A 72 -2.10 20.77 -14.75
N THR A 73 -2.77 19.95 -13.93
CA THR A 73 -2.75 20.07 -12.47
C THR A 73 -1.82 19.02 -11.87
N THR A 74 -0.94 19.43 -10.95
CA THR A 74 -0.04 18.53 -10.22
C THR A 74 -0.77 17.89 -9.04
N TYR A 75 -0.60 16.57 -8.92
CA TYR A 75 -1.12 15.76 -7.84
C TYR A 75 -0.02 14.93 -7.19
N TYR A 76 -0.16 14.70 -5.90
CA TYR A 76 0.74 13.86 -5.09
C TYR A 76 -0.01 12.60 -4.66
N PRO A 77 0.49 11.40 -5.02
CA PRO A 77 -0.09 10.16 -4.53
C PRO A 77 0.18 10.02 -3.04
N TYR A 78 -0.87 10.12 -2.21
CA TYR A 78 -0.75 10.27 -0.75
C TYR A 78 0.23 9.28 -0.11
N ARG A 79 0.06 7.97 -0.38
CA ARG A 79 0.93 6.95 0.21
C ARG A 79 2.38 7.08 -0.23
N GLN A 80 2.62 7.17 -1.54
CA GLN A 80 3.98 7.29 -2.07
C GLN A 80 4.67 8.56 -1.56
N PHE A 81 3.92 9.65 -1.45
CA PHE A 81 4.44 10.90 -0.93
C PHE A 81 4.79 10.81 0.56
N MET A 82 3.95 10.17 1.38
CA MET A 82 4.24 9.97 2.81
C MET A 82 5.40 8.98 3.05
N ASP A 83 5.48 7.91 2.26
CA ASP A 83 6.58 6.96 2.30
C ASP A 83 7.89 7.65 1.92
N TRP A 84 7.85 8.51 0.89
CA TRP A 84 8.98 9.35 0.48
C TRP A 84 9.36 10.36 1.58
N LEU A 85 8.39 11.07 2.18
CA LEU A 85 8.62 11.99 3.31
C LEU A 85 9.30 11.31 4.50
N SER A 86 8.95 10.06 4.76
CA SER A 86 9.50 9.26 5.86
C SER A 86 10.82 8.58 5.49
N SER A 87 11.26 8.67 4.24
CA SER A 87 12.48 8.02 3.77
C SER A 87 13.71 8.82 4.18
N ASN A 88 14.82 8.11 4.45
CA ASN A 88 16.09 8.72 4.78
C ASN A 88 16.71 9.52 3.61
N GLU A 89 16.13 9.48 2.41
CA GLU A 89 16.61 10.21 1.25
C GLU A 89 16.50 11.73 1.43
N ILE A 90 15.53 12.21 2.19
CA ILE A 90 15.33 13.64 2.46
C ILE A 90 16.37 14.18 3.46
N TYR A 91 16.93 13.31 4.31
CA TYR A 91 17.85 13.68 5.38
C TYR A 91 19.32 13.40 5.06
N LYS A 92 19.61 12.79 3.91
CA LYS A 92 20.98 12.60 3.41
C LYS A 92 21.44 13.86 2.68
N ASN A 93 21.74 14.90 3.44
CA ASN A 93 22.60 16.00 3.01
C ASN A 93 24.06 15.66 3.27
#